data_AF-E2BBS3-F1
#
_entry.id   AF-E2BBS3-F1
#
_cell.length_a   1.000
_cell.length_b   1.000
_cell.length_c   1.000
_cell.angle_alpha   90.00
_cell.angle_beta   90.00
_cell.angle_gamma   90.00
#
_symmetry.space_group_name_H-M   'P 1'
#
loop_
_entity.id
_entity.type
_entity.pdbx_description
1 polymer ?
#
loop_
_entity_poly.entity_id
_entity_poly.type
_entity_poly.pdbx_seq_one_letter_code
_entity_poly.pdbx_strand_id
1 'polypeptide(L)'
;MVAAELNETGYNVNDSQCKSKMAGLRNTYKSIKDYNGKHNYSNRRWRYFNIMDEMYKKRPWTSPTLTNNSVSEHNVDEEKTDVSPSKTELPSKRLKQIEKVIAVVEESSTERRRMHQEAMTRQDKLLDMLEKLHNK
;
A
#
# COMPACT_ATOMS: atom_id res chain seq x y z
N MET A 1 22.95 4.08 -1.25
CA MET A 1 22.19 2.83 -1.52
C MET A 1 21.85 2.22 -0.16
N VAL A 2 20.57 2.06 0.17
CA VAL A 2 20.18 1.53 1.50
C VAL A 2 20.70 0.11 1.73
N ALA A 3 20.74 -0.73 0.68
CA ALA A 3 21.31 -2.07 0.80
C ALA A 3 22.81 -2.05 1.12
N ALA A 4 23.59 -1.14 0.52
CA ALA A 4 25.03 -1.03 0.80
C ALA A 4 25.31 -0.68 2.27
N GLU A 5 24.59 0.31 2.81
CA GLU A 5 24.71 0.73 4.22
C GLU A 5 24.27 -0.38 5.19
N LEU A 6 23.23 -1.14 4.84
CA LEU A 6 22.81 -2.31 5.61
C LEU A 6 23.84 -3.45 5.53
N ASN A 7 24.50 -3.63 4.38
CA ASN A 7 25.56 -4.62 4.23
C ASN A 7 26.81 -4.27 5.06
N GLU A 8 27.16 -2.99 5.16
CA GLU A 8 28.25 -2.52 6.03
C GLU A 8 27.98 -2.79 7.51
N THR A 9 26.72 -2.78 7.92
CA THR A 9 26.30 -3.10 9.30
C THR A 9 26.08 -4.61 9.54
N GLY A 10 26.42 -5.45 8.56
CA GLY A 10 26.41 -6.92 8.68
C GLY A 10 25.13 -7.60 8.22
N TYR A 11 24.16 -6.89 7.63
CA TYR A 11 22.98 -7.51 7.04
C TYR A 11 23.23 -7.87 5.59
N ASN A 12 23.08 -9.13 5.17
CA ASN A 12 23.20 -9.48 3.75
C ASN A 12 21.88 -9.28 2.99
N VAL A 13 21.67 -8.09 2.42
CA VAL A 13 20.42 -7.73 1.73
C VAL A 13 20.67 -7.11 0.35
N ASN A 14 19.73 -7.34 -0.56
CA ASN A 14 19.71 -6.69 -1.87
C ASN A 14 18.74 -5.49 -1.92
N ASP A 15 18.87 -4.65 -2.94
CA ASP A 15 18.03 -3.46 -3.07
C ASP A 15 16.54 -3.78 -3.21
N SER A 16 16.19 -4.90 -3.86
CA SER A 16 14.78 -5.30 -4.03
C SER A 16 14.14 -5.68 -2.69
N GLN A 17 14.88 -6.35 -1.81
CA GLN A 17 14.45 -6.69 -0.45
C GLN A 17 14.24 -5.42 0.38
N CYS A 18 15.15 -4.46 0.31
CA CYS A 18 15.02 -3.16 0.98
C CYS A 18 13.76 -2.41 0.50
N LYS A 19 13.53 -2.37 -0.82
CA LYS A 19 12.33 -1.74 -1.41
C LYS A 19 11.05 -2.42 -0.96
N SER A 20 11.00 -3.76 -1.01
CA SER A 20 9.85 -4.55 -0.58
C SER A 20 9.58 -4.38 0.92
N LYS A 21 10.63 -4.36 1.76
CA LYS A 21 10.51 -4.14 3.20
C LYS A 21 9.93 -2.75 3.49
N MET A 22 10.45 -1.70 2.85
CA MET A 22 9.95 -0.34 3.01
C MET A 22 8.52 -0.18 2.47
N ALA A 23 8.15 -0.88 1.40
CA ALA A 23 6.77 -0.92 0.91
C ALA A 23 5.81 -1.59 1.93
N GLY A 24 6.24 -2.70 2.54
CA GLY A 24 5.48 -3.35 3.61
C GLY A 24 5.26 -2.42 4.81
N LEU A 25 6.32 -1.78 5.31
CA LEU A 25 6.25 -0.82 6.42
C LEU A 25 5.27 0.33 6.09
N ARG A 26 5.31 0.85 4.87
CA ARG A 26 4.37 1.88 4.38
C ARG A 26 2.91 1.43 4.42
N ASN A 27 2.63 0.23 3.94
CA ASN A 27 1.27 -0.31 3.91
C ASN A 27 0.73 -0.53 5.33
N THR A 28 1.56 -1.07 6.24
CA THR A 28 1.20 -1.22 7.65
C THR A 28 0.93 0.13 8.31
N TYR A 29 1.78 1.14 8.08
CA TYR A 29 1.56 2.50 8.58
C TYR A 29 0.21 3.06 8.13
N LYS A 30 -0.07 3.02 6.82
CA LYS A 30 -1.34 3.51 6.26
C LYS A 30 -2.54 2.78 6.87
N SER A 31 -2.51 1.45 6.89
CA SER A 31 -3.60 0.64 7.45
C SER A 31 -3.89 0.98 8.92
N ILE A 32 -2.85 1.19 9.72
CA ILE A 32 -3.01 1.58 11.14
C ILE A 32 -3.51 3.01 11.27
N LYS A 33 -2.98 3.94 10.48
CA LYS A 33 -3.43 5.34 10.48
C LYS A 33 -4.91 5.45 10.10
N ASP A 34 -5.32 4.74 9.06
CA ASP A 34 -6.71 4.69 8.59
C ASP A 34 -7.64 4.05 9.63
N TYR A 35 -7.18 2.99 10.31
CA TYR A 35 -7.94 2.33 11.37
C TYR A 35 -8.13 3.25 12.58
N ASN A 36 -7.04 3.88 13.05
CA ASN A 36 -7.06 4.77 14.21
C ASN A 36 -7.87 6.06 13.92
N GLY A 37 -7.88 6.53 12.68
CA GLY A 37 -8.72 7.67 12.28
C GLY A 37 -10.23 7.36 12.25
N LYS A 38 -10.61 6.09 12.09
CA LYS A 38 -12.02 5.64 12.07
C LYS A 38 -12.53 5.22 13.46
N HIS A 39 -11.68 4.64 14.28
CA HIS A 39 -12.05 4.10 15.59
C HIS A 39 -11.34 4.83 16.72
N ASN A 40 -11.98 5.90 17.23
CA ASN A 40 -11.44 6.74 18.32
C ASN A 40 -11.18 5.98 19.64
N TYR A 41 -11.82 4.82 19.85
CA TYR A 41 -11.75 4.07 21.10
C TYR A 41 -10.76 2.89 21.10
N SER A 42 -10.28 2.45 19.93
CA SER A 42 -9.31 1.35 19.84
C SER A 42 -8.19 1.75 18.90
N ASN A 43 -7.12 2.33 19.43
CA ASN A 43 -5.94 2.61 18.62
C ASN A 43 -5.09 1.34 18.48
N ARG A 44 -4.91 0.85 17.26
CA ARG A 44 -3.89 -0.18 16.98
C ARG A 44 -2.52 0.43 17.25
N ARG A 45 -1.74 -0.25 18.08
CA ARG A 45 -0.35 0.12 18.40
C ARG A 45 0.60 -0.69 17.54
N TRP A 46 1.55 -0.01 16.92
CA TRP A 46 2.65 -0.65 16.19
C TRP A 46 3.96 0.01 16.55
N ARG A 47 4.98 -0.79 16.88
CA ARG A 47 6.25 -0.33 17.43
C ARG A 47 6.99 0.68 16.54
N TYR A 48 6.76 0.62 15.23
CA TYR A 48 7.37 1.54 14.25
C TYR A 48 6.45 2.70 13.85
N PHE A 49 5.25 2.81 14.43
CA PHE A 49 4.27 3.81 14.03
C PHE A 49 4.81 5.23 14.21
N ASN A 50 5.34 5.56 15.40
CA ASN A 50 5.85 6.91 15.69
C ASN A 50 7.03 7.28 14.79
N ILE A 51 7.95 6.35 14.56
CA ILE A 51 9.12 6.56 13.68
C ILE A 51 8.64 6.86 12.25
N MET A 52 7.71 6.05 11.73
CA MET A 52 7.15 6.27 10.39
C MET A 52 6.35 7.58 10.32
N ASP A 53 5.54 7.87 11.32
CA ASP A 53 4.72 9.08 11.39
C ASP A 53 5.58 10.35 11.41
N GLU A 54 6.68 10.35 12.17
CA GLU A 54 7.65 11.44 12.20
C GLU A 54 8.32 11.64 10.84
N MET A 55 8.75 10.55 10.19
CA MET A 55 9.32 10.62 8.84
C MET A 55 8.34 11.24 7.83
N TYR A 56 7.04 10.96 7.93
CA TYR A 56 6.03 11.51 7.02
C TYR A 56 5.57 12.93 7.37
N LYS A 57 5.55 13.29 8.65
CA LYS A 57 5.24 14.65 9.10
C LYS A 57 6.32 15.63 8.66
N LYS A 58 7.59 15.25 8.78
CA LYS A 58 8.74 16.08 8.39
C LYS A 58 8.89 16.24 6.88
N ARG A 59 8.36 15.31 6.08
CA ARG A 59 8.45 15.34 4.61
C ARG A 59 7.13 14.85 4.01
N PRO A 60 6.15 15.74 3.79
CA PRO A 60 4.93 15.39 3.08
C PRO A 60 5.31 14.99 1.64
N TRP A 61 5.16 13.70 1.32
CA TRP A 61 5.50 13.14 0.01
C TRP A 61 4.51 13.53 -1.10
N THR A 62 3.54 14.38 -0.80
CA THR A 62 2.54 14.90 -1.71
C THR A 62 2.76 16.39 -1.92
N SER A 63 3.81 16.77 -2.63
CA SER A 63 3.69 17.96 -3.49
C SER A 63 2.91 17.50 -4.73
N PRO A 64 1.71 18.05 -5.01
CA PRO A 64 1.14 17.92 -6.33
C PRO A 64 2.15 18.55 -7.28
N THR A 65 2.80 17.74 -8.12
CA THR A 65 3.55 18.28 -9.24
C THR A 65 2.51 18.85 -10.21
N LEU A 66 2.09 20.08 -9.97
CA LEU A 66 1.47 20.92 -10.99
C LEU A 66 2.52 21.00 -12.11
N THR A 67 2.37 20.16 -13.12
CA THR A 67 3.15 20.26 -14.34
C THR A 67 2.56 21.46 -15.06
N ASN A 68 3.10 22.63 -14.73
CA ASN A 68 2.79 23.88 -15.38
C ASN A 68 3.38 23.79 -16.79
N ASN A 69 2.56 23.37 -17.76
CA ASN A 69 2.91 23.48 -19.16
C ASN A 69 2.82 24.96 -19.54
N SER A 70 3.92 25.70 -19.41
CA SER A 70 4.04 27.05 -19.94
C SER A 70 5.14 27.11 -20.99
N VAL A 71 4.73 26.98 -22.26
CA VAL A 71 5.38 27.64 -23.40
C VAL A 71 4.29 28.44 -24.09
N SER A 72 4.41 29.76 -23.96
CA SER A 72 3.99 30.91 -24.81
C SER A 72 3.07 30.64 -26.00
N GLU A 73 2.11 31.47 -26.42
CA GLU A 73 1.57 32.79 -26.05
C GLU A 73 0.40 32.98 -27.05
N HIS A 74 -0.73 33.59 -26.63
CA HIS A 74 -1.44 34.69 -27.32
C HIS A 74 -2.93 34.78 -26.90
N ASN A 75 -3.21 35.81 -26.11
CA ASN A 75 -4.42 36.67 -25.91
C ASN A 75 -5.81 36.19 -26.39
N VAL A 76 -6.85 36.29 -25.54
CA VAL A 76 -7.78 37.46 -25.37
C VAL A 76 -8.97 37.05 -24.47
N ASP A 77 -9.25 37.92 -23.49
CA ASP A 77 -10.48 38.26 -22.72
C ASP A 77 -11.58 37.26 -22.29
N GLU A 78 -11.80 37.32 -20.97
CA GLU A 78 -13.02 37.72 -20.23
C GLU A 78 -14.34 36.90 -20.28
N GLU A 79 -14.85 36.72 -19.05
CA GLU A 79 -16.23 36.47 -18.58
C GLU A 79 -16.90 35.07 -18.59
N LYS A 80 -17.09 34.58 -17.35
CA LYS A 80 -18.26 33.92 -16.74
C LYS A 80 -18.91 32.64 -17.33
N THR A 81 -19.35 31.83 -16.36
CA THR A 81 -20.60 31.03 -16.29
C THR A 81 -20.43 29.49 -16.37
N ASP A 82 -20.73 28.88 -15.22
CA ASP A 82 -21.56 27.67 -14.97
C ASP A 82 -21.30 26.32 -15.70
N VAL A 83 -21.18 25.29 -14.85
CA VAL A 83 -21.60 23.87 -14.98
C VAL A 83 -21.54 23.20 -16.36
N SER A 84 -20.76 22.12 -16.49
CA SER A 84 -21.21 20.78 -16.98
C SER A 84 -20.04 19.77 -17.09
N PRO A 85 -20.24 18.46 -16.87
CA PRO A 85 -19.17 17.47 -16.72
C PRO A 85 -18.67 16.96 -18.07
N SER A 86 -17.37 17.15 -18.35
CA SER A 86 -16.73 16.66 -19.58
C SER A 86 -15.79 15.49 -19.29
N LYS A 87 -16.18 14.36 -19.88
CA LYS A 87 -15.48 13.07 -20.00
C LYS A 87 -13.98 13.26 -20.26
N THR A 88 -13.14 12.75 -19.37
CA THR A 88 -11.71 12.59 -19.65
C THR A 88 -11.48 11.16 -20.15
N GLU A 89 -11.48 10.97 -21.48
CA GLU A 89 -10.97 9.74 -22.07
C GLU A 89 -9.48 9.62 -21.77
N LEU A 90 -9.15 8.73 -20.84
CA LEU A 90 -7.77 8.38 -20.51
C LEU A 90 -7.13 7.61 -21.69
N PRO A 91 -5.85 7.84 -22.00
CA PRO A 91 -5.18 7.20 -23.12
C PRO A 91 -5.22 5.67 -22.95
N SER A 92 -5.82 5.00 -23.94
CA SER A 92 -6.16 3.55 -23.99
C SER A 92 -5.08 2.59 -23.46
N LYS A 93 -3.79 2.96 -23.54
CA LYS A 93 -2.67 2.16 -23.02
C LYS A 93 -2.63 2.09 -21.48
N ARG A 94 -3.05 3.16 -20.78
CA ARG A 94 -3.09 3.19 -19.31
C ARG A 94 -4.23 2.34 -18.73
N LEU A 95 -5.37 2.27 -19.41
CA LEU A 95 -6.51 1.44 -18.99
C LEU A 95 -6.15 -0.05 -19.00
N LYS A 96 -5.54 -0.53 -20.10
CA LYS A 96 -5.08 -1.93 -20.22
C LYS A 96 -4.04 -2.31 -19.17
N GLN A 97 -3.21 -1.35 -18.72
CA GLN A 97 -2.23 -1.58 -17.67
C GLN A 97 -2.89 -1.66 -16.29
N ILE A 98 -3.91 -0.84 -16.03
CA ILE A 98 -4.69 -0.86 -14.79
C ILE A 98 -5.48 -2.17 -14.67
N GLU A 99 -6.14 -2.63 -15.73
CA GLU A 99 -6.88 -3.91 -15.75
C GLU A 99 -5.98 -5.11 -15.44
N LYS A 100 -4.77 -5.16 -16.03
CA LYS A 100 -3.79 -6.21 -15.73
C LYS A 100 -3.36 -6.19 -14.26
N VAL A 101 -3.15 -5.01 -13.69
CA VAL A 101 -2.77 -4.88 -12.28
C VAL A 101 -3.92 -5.30 -11.37
N ILE A 102 -5.16 -4.95 -11.69
CA ILE A 102 -6.35 -5.39 -10.93
C ILE A 102 -6.46 -6.92 -10.94
N ALA A 103 -6.36 -7.55 -12.11
CA ALA A 103 -6.42 -9.00 -12.24
C ALA A 103 -5.34 -9.71 -11.41
N VAL A 104 -4.09 -9.24 -11.48
CA VAL A 104 -2.97 -9.80 -10.68
C VAL A 104 -3.18 -9.60 -9.18
N VAL A 105 -3.73 -8.46 -8.76
CA VAL A 105 -4.02 -8.19 -7.35
C VAL A 105 -5.15 -9.10 -6.84
N GLU A 106 -6.22 -9.27 -7.62
CA GLU A 106 -7.33 -10.17 -7.29
C GLU A 106 -6.86 -11.63 -7.20
N GLU A 107 -6.09 -12.12 -8.18
CA GLU A 107 -5.48 -13.45 -8.17
C GLU A 107 -4.57 -13.63 -6.94
N SER A 108 -3.68 -12.68 -6.65
CA SER A 108 -2.82 -12.76 -5.47
C SER A 108 -3.61 -12.71 -4.14
N SER A 109 -4.78 -12.08 -4.12
CA SER A 109 -5.62 -11.99 -2.93
C SER A 109 -6.38 -13.30 -2.67
N THR A 110 -6.85 -13.95 -3.73
CA THR A 110 -7.51 -15.25 -3.66
C THR A 110 -6.51 -16.33 -3.27
N GLU A 111 -5.31 -16.33 -3.85
CA GLU A 111 -4.26 -17.29 -3.50
C GLU A 111 -3.82 -17.15 -2.04
N ARG A 112 -3.64 -15.92 -1.55
CA ARG A 112 -3.35 -15.68 -0.12
C ARG A 112 -4.47 -16.19 0.80
N ARG A 113 -5.73 -16.05 0.39
CA ARG A 113 -6.88 -16.57 1.14
C ARG A 113 -6.87 -18.10 1.15
N ARG A 114 -6.60 -18.74 0.02
CA ARG A 114 -6.48 -20.20 -0.10
C ARG A 114 -5.37 -20.74 0.81
N MET A 115 -4.17 -20.17 0.72
CA MET A 115 -3.04 -20.54 1.59
C MET A 115 -3.36 -20.37 3.08
N HIS A 116 -4.06 -19.29 3.45
CA HIS A 116 -4.47 -19.05 4.82
C HIS A 116 -5.49 -20.09 5.30
N GLN A 117 -6.47 -20.42 4.46
CA GLN A 117 -7.48 -21.44 4.77
C GLN A 117 -6.83 -22.82 4.96
N GLU A 118 -5.91 -23.21 4.09
CA GLU A 118 -5.17 -24.47 4.22
C GLU A 118 -4.32 -24.53 5.51
N ALA A 119 -3.72 -23.41 5.89
CA ALA A 119 -2.97 -23.33 7.14
C ALA A 119 -3.90 -23.53 8.36
N MET A 120 -5.08 -22.93 8.36
CA MET A 120 -6.07 -23.10 9.43
C MET A 120 -6.56 -24.54 9.51
N THR A 121 -6.88 -25.16 8.37
CA THR A 121 -7.30 -26.57 8.34
C THR A 121 -6.24 -27.51 8.91
N ARG A 122 -4.95 -27.25 8.67
CA ARG A 122 -3.86 -28.05 9.26
C ARG A 122 -3.81 -27.89 10.78
N GLN A 123 -4.04 -26.68 11.29
CA GLN A 123 -4.08 -26.41 12.73
C GLN A 123 -5.29 -27.11 13.37
N ASP A 124 -6.48 -27.01 12.77
CA ASP A 124 -7.68 -27.67 13.28
C ASP A 124 -7.52 -29.19 13.34
N LYS A 125 -6.96 -29.80 12.28
CA LYS A 125 -6.68 -31.24 12.25
C LYS A 125 -5.70 -31.68 13.34
N LEU A 126 -4.71 -30.84 13.65
CA LEU A 126 -3.77 -31.11 14.75
C LEU A 126 -4.48 -31.05 16.10
N LEU A 127 -5.33 -30.06 16.32
CA LEU A 127 -6.12 -29.92 17.54
C LEU A 127 -7.05 -31.13 17.75
N ASP A 128 -7.74 -31.59 16.70
CA ASP A 128 -8.59 -32.79 16.74
C ASP A 128 -7.79 -34.05 17.14
N MET A 129 -6.58 -34.22 16.63
CA MET A 129 -5.71 -35.33 17.04
C MET A 129 -5.30 -35.23 18.52
N LEU A 130 -4.99 -34.03 19.01
CA LEU A 130 -4.65 -33.81 20.42
C LEU A 130 -5.85 -34.07 21.35
N GLU A 131 -7.04 -33.63 20.95
CA GLU A 131 -8.28 -33.89 21.69
C GLU A 131 -8.57 -35.39 21.82
N LYS A 132 -8.40 -36.15 20.74
CA LYS A 132 -8.55 -37.61 20.73
C LYS A 132 -7.55 -38.33 21.63
N LEU A 133 -6.33 -37.79 21.78
CA LEU A 133 -5.33 -38.34 22.69
C LEU A 133 -5.62 -37.98 24.15
N HIS A 134 -6.20 -36.80 24.40
CA HIS A 134 -6.55 -36.35 25.75
C HIS A 134 -7.78 -37.09 26.31
N ASN A 135 -8.75 -37.41 25.46
CA ASN A 135 -10.00 -38.07 25.85
C ASN A 135 -9.90 -39.60 25.93
N LYS A 136 -8.68 -40.15 26.06
CA LYS A 136 -8.39 -41.58 26.18
C LYS A 136 -7.75 -41.88 27.53
#